data_AF-A0A364NRW3-F1
#
_entry.id   AF-A0A364NRW3-F1
#
_cell.length_a   1.000
_cell.length_b   1.000
_cell.length_c   1.000
_cell.angle_alpha   90.00
_cell.angle_beta   90.00
_cell.angle_gamma   90.00
#
_symmetry.space_group_name_H-M   'P 1'
#
loop_
_entity.id
_entity.type
_entity.pdbx_description
1 polymer ?
#
loop_
_entity_poly.entity_id
_entity_poly.type
_entity_poly.pdbx_seq_one_letter_code
_entity_poly.pdbx_strand_id
1 'polypeptide(L)'
;MTTSSMIGAFSFSIMFVGLILFVIFGQVTVRKLRKNPDTKRALGMELYSGYDIFNVAGVFSTPKWIRTRLEASPLSSLYANHDLLFKHTTRFDRVFARMVWICTMGPAFILLILVVLSALGITE
;
A
#
# COMPACT_ATOMS: atom_id res chain seq x y z
N MET A 1 -24.66 19.90 -2.17
CA MET A 1 -23.60 18.96 -1.77
C MET A 1 -23.00 19.46 -0.47
N THR A 2 -22.96 18.63 0.56
CA THR A 2 -22.22 18.90 1.80
C THR A 2 -20.72 18.80 1.53
N THR A 3 -19.89 19.47 2.34
CA THR A 3 -18.42 19.39 2.23
C THR A 3 -17.92 17.95 2.38
N SER A 4 -18.53 17.17 3.28
CA SER A 4 -18.29 15.73 3.45
C SER A 4 -18.53 14.93 2.17
N SER A 5 -19.65 15.18 1.46
CA SER A 5 -19.96 14.52 0.19
C SER A 5 -18.95 14.85 -0.91
N MET A 6 -18.44 16.09 -0.94
CA MET A 6 -17.38 16.50 -1.88
C MET A 6 -16.05 15.79 -1.58
N ILE A 7 -15.62 15.76 -0.31
CA ILE A 7 -14.39 15.10 0.12
C ILE A 7 -14.48 13.59 -0.14
N GLY A 8 -15.64 12.99 0.15
CA GLY A 8 -15.92 11.58 -0.13
C GLY A 8 -15.79 11.27 -1.62
N ALA A 9 -16.49 12.01 -2.48
CA ALA A 9 -16.44 11.82 -3.93
C ALA A 9 -15.03 11.98 -4.51
N PHE A 10 -14.28 12.98 -4.04
CA PHE A 10 -12.89 13.19 -4.43
C PHE A 10 -11.99 12.03 -3.97
N SER A 11 -12.17 11.56 -2.74
CA SER A 11 -11.44 10.41 -2.19
C SER A 11 -11.72 9.13 -2.98
N PHE A 12 -12.98 8.85 -3.31
CA PHE A 12 -13.35 7.71 -4.17
C PHE A 12 -12.72 7.81 -5.56
N SER A 13 -12.67 9.00 -6.14
CA SER A 13 -12.06 9.23 -7.45
C SER A 13 -10.55 8.93 -7.42
N ILE A 14 -9.83 9.41 -6.40
CA ILE A 14 -8.41 9.09 -6.20
C ILE A 14 -8.21 7.58 -5.96
N MET A 15 -9.07 6.97 -5.14
CA MET A 15 -9.00 5.54 -4.86
C MET A 15 -9.18 4.71 -6.12
N PHE A 16 -10.12 5.09 -7.00
CA PHE A 16 -10.33 4.42 -8.28
C PHE A 16 -9.08 4.48 -9.17
N VAL A 17 -8.45 5.65 -9.28
CA VAL A 17 -7.15 5.77 -9.97
C VAL A 17 -6.09 4.90 -9.28
N GLY A 18 -6.06 4.89 -7.94
CA GLY A 18 -5.17 4.06 -7.13
C GLY A 18 -5.32 2.56 -7.43
N LEU A 19 -6.55 2.07 -7.64
CA LEU A 19 -6.82 0.68 -8.01
C LEU A 19 -6.30 0.34 -9.41
N ILE A 20 -6.41 1.27 -10.38
CA ILE A 20 -5.81 1.08 -11.70
C ILE A 20 -4.28 1.00 -11.58
N LEU A 21 -3.67 1.93 -10.85
CA LEU A 21 -2.22 1.92 -10.58
C LEU A 21 -1.80 0.64 -9.86
N PHE A 22 -2.61 0.14 -8.91
CA PHE A 22 -2.37 -1.10 -8.18
C PHE A 22 -2.29 -2.31 -9.12
N VAL A 23 -3.25 -2.45 -10.05
CA VAL A 23 -3.22 -3.52 -11.06
C VAL A 23 -1.98 -3.42 -11.94
N ILE A 24 -1.65 -2.22 -12.42
CA ILE A 24 -0.47 -1.99 -13.26
C ILE A 24 0.82 -2.33 -12.48
N PHE A 25 0.96 -1.88 -11.24
CA PHE A 25 2.11 -2.17 -10.39
C PHE A 25 2.26 -3.67 -10.09
N GLY A 26 1.13 -4.35 -9.87
CA GLY A 26 1.07 -5.81 -9.75
C GLY A 26 1.67 -6.51 -10.97
N GLN A 27 1.31 -6.07 -12.18
CA GLN A 27 1.76 -6.69 -13.42
C GLN A 27 3.20 -6.30 -13.82
N VAL A 28 3.59 -5.05 -13.61
CA VAL A 28 4.88 -4.50 -14.08
C VAL A 28 6.02 -4.79 -13.11
N THR A 29 5.76 -4.72 -11.81
CA THR A 29 6.81 -4.81 -10.77
C THR A 29 6.66 -6.09 -9.96
N VAL A 30 5.51 -6.31 -9.32
CA VAL A 30 5.34 -7.42 -8.36
C VAL A 30 5.41 -8.77 -9.05
N ARG A 31 4.89 -8.90 -10.28
CA ARG A 31 5.02 -10.11 -11.10
C ARG A 31 6.47 -10.53 -11.33
N LYS A 32 7.39 -9.57 -11.50
CA LYS A 32 8.83 -9.86 -11.67
C LYS A 32 9.42 -10.38 -10.35
N LEU A 33 9.06 -9.75 -9.23
CA LEU A 33 9.50 -10.16 -7.89
C LEU A 33 8.96 -11.56 -7.50
N ARG A 34 7.73 -11.92 -7.90
CA ARG A 34 7.18 -13.27 -7.68
C ARG A 34 7.89 -14.36 -8.47
N LYS A 35 8.38 -14.02 -9.67
CA LYS A 35 9.08 -14.97 -10.56
C LYS A 35 10.55 -15.14 -10.19
N ASN A 36 11.15 -14.19 -9.49
CA ASN A 36 12.54 -14.27 -9.06
C ASN A 36 12.65 -15.16 -7.80
N PRO A 37 13.46 -16.24 -7.85
CA PRO A 37 13.63 -17.18 -6.73
C PRO A 37 14.16 -16.53 -5.46
N ASP A 38 14.97 -15.47 -5.58
CA ASP A 38 15.55 -14.75 -4.43
C ASP A 38 14.48 -13.94 -3.68
N THR A 39 13.56 -13.33 -4.41
CA THR A 39 12.57 -12.40 -3.82
C THR A 39 11.22 -13.02 -3.54
N LYS A 40 10.87 -14.16 -4.15
CA LYS A 40 9.53 -14.78 -4.02
C LYS A 40 9.12 -15.03 -2.58
N ARG A 41 10.08 -15.38 -1.70
CA ARG A 41 9.83 -15.65 -0.26
C ARG A 41 9.90 -14.39 0.61
N ALA A 42 10.18 -13.23 0.02
CA ALA A 42 10.40 -11.97 0.73
C ALA A 42 9.27 -10.95 0.52
N LEU A 43 8.13 -11.37 -0.04
CA LEU A 43 6.98 -10.50 -0.33
C LEU A 43 6.02 -10.33 0.86
N GLY A 44 6.37 -10.89 2.02
CA GLY A 44 5.52 -10.94 3.21
C GLY A 44 4.43 -12.00 3.10
N MET A 45 3.57 -12.06 4.11
CA MET A 45 2.45 -12.98 4.15
C MET A 45 1.37 -12.57 3.14
N GLU A 46 0.92 -13.52 2.32
CA GLU A 46 -0.17 -13.32 1.36
C GLU A 46 -1.50 -13.68 2.04
N LEU A 47 -2.18 -12.69 2.64
CA LEU A 47 -3.46 -12.91 3.34
C LEU A 47 -4.59 -13.34 2.38
N TYR A 48 -4.56 -12.83 1.16
CA TYR A 48 -5.43 -13.20 0.06
C TYR A 48 -4.68 -12.96 -1.26
N SER A 49 -5.18 -13.54 -2.35
CA SER A 49 -4.53 -13.45 -3.67
C SER A 49 -4.24 -12.01 -4.05
N GLY A 50 -2.96 -11.68 -4.26
CA GLY A 50 -2.52 -10.34 -4.64
C GLY A 50 -2.30 -9.37 -3.48
N TYR A 51 -2.44 -9.79 -2.22
CA TYR A 51 -2.14 -8.97 -1.05
C TYR A 51 -0.66 -8.56 -0.97
N ASP A 52 0.23 -9.38 -1.51
CA ASP A 52 1.65 -9.09 -1.63
C ASP A 52 1.94 -7.79 -2.41
N ILE A 53 1.05 -7.34 -3.30
CA ILE A 53 1.17 -6.04 -3.96
C ILE A 53 1.11 -4.90 -2.94
N PHE A 54 0.20 -4.99 -1.96
CA PHE A 54 0.15 -4.05 -0.85
C PHE A 54 1.36 -4.17 0.06
N ASN A 55 1.85 -5.39 0.33
CA ASN A 55 3.06 -5.57 1.12
C ASN A 55 4.27 -4.87 0.48
N VAL A 56 4.49 -5.08 -0.83
CA VAL A 56 5.59 -4.44 -1.57
C VAL A 56 5.39 -2.93 -1.66
N ALA A 57 4.18 -2.44 -1.93
CA ALA A 57 3.90 -1.01 -1.97
C ALA A 57 4.14 -0.36 -0.60
N GLY A 58 3.69 -1.01 0.47
CA GLY A 58 3.83 -0.57 1.85
C GLY A 58 5.28 -0.54 2.29
N VAL A 59 6.08 -1.55 1.95
CA VAL A 59 7.47 -1.62 2.40
C VAL A 59 8.32 -0.43 1.89
N PHE A 60 8.04 0.05 0.68
CA PHE A 60 8.74 1.21 0.09
C PHE A 60 8.15 2.56 0.48
N SER A 61 6.96 2.56 1.06
CA SER A 61 6.23 3.75 1.51
C SER A 61 6.36 3.99 3.01
N THR A 62 6.75 2.96 3.76
CA THR A 62 6.89 2.99 5.21
C THR A 62 8.21 3.67 5.62
N PRO A 63 8.18 4.63 6.57
CA PRO A 63 9.39 5.22 7.14
C PRO A 63 10.34 4.17 7.74
N LYS A 64 11.65 4.42 7.61
CA LYS A 64 12.70 3.48 8.07
C LYS A 64 12.54 3.07 9.53
N TRP A 65 12.16 3.99 10.42
CA TRP A 65 12.01 3.71 11.85
C TRP A 65 10.88 2.72 12.17
N ILE A 66 9.75 2.79 11.45
CA ILE A 66 8.65 1.81 11.59
C ILE A 66 9.14 0.47 11.11
N ARG A 67 9.77 0.45 9.93
CA ARG A 67 10.27 -0.78 9.33
C ARG A 67 11.25 -1.51 10.24
N THR A 68 12.25 -0.80 10.78
CA THR A 68 13.23 -1.38 11.69
C THR A 68 12.58 -1.99 12.94
N ARG A 69 11.50 -1.38 13.45
CA ARG A 69 10.71 -1.98 14.55
C ARG A 69 9.98 -3.25 14.13
N LEU A 70 9.37 -3.26 12.95
CA LEU A 70 8.66 -4.44 12.43
C LEU A 70 9.62 -5.60 12.16
N GLU A 71 10.78 -5.32 11.57
CA GLU A 71 11.84 -6.30 11.29
C GLU A 71 12.47 -6.87 12.58
N ALA A 72 12.53 -6.08 13.65
CA ALA A 72 13.02 -6.54 14.96
C ALA A 72 11.97 -7.35 15.77
N SER A 73 10.73 -7.41 15.30
CA SER A 73 9.65 -8.12 16.01
C SER A 73 9.61 -9.61 15.66
N PRO A 74 8.99 -10.46 16.51
CA PRO A 74 8.75 -11.88 16.20
C PRO A 74 7.90 -12.10 14.94
N LEU A 75 7.21 -11.06 14.46
CA LEU A 75 6.35 -11.08 13.28
C LEU A 75 7.09 -10.66 12.00
N SER A 76 8.42 -10.54 12.04
CA SER A 76 9.23 -10.08 10.90
C SER A 76 9.03 -10.90 9.63
N SER A 77 8.76 -12.21 9.74
CA SER A 77 8.45 -13.10 8.61
C SER A 77 7.13 -12.80 7.92
N LEU A 78 6.21 -12.07 8.59
CA LEU A 78 4.94 -11.64 8.01
C LEU A 78 5.10 -10.43 7.09
N TYR A 79 6.17 -9.66 7.27
CA TYR A 79 6.40 -8.44 6.52
C TYR A 79 7.31 -8.69 5.31
N ALA A 80 7.11 -7.90 4.27
CA ALA A 80 8.01 -7.90 3.12
C ALA A 80 9.42 -7.44 3.54
N ASN A 81 10.46 -8.14 3.07
CA ASN A 81 11.84 -7.81 3.40
C ASN A 81 12.31 -6.64 2.52
N HIS A 82 12.41 -5.45 3.10
CA HIS A 82 12.77 -4.26 2.33
C HIS A 82 14.14 -4.36 1.68
N ASP A 83 15.16 -4.80 2.42
CA ASP A 83 16.54 -4.73 1.94
C ASP A 83 16.77 -5.70 0.77
N LEU A 84 16.10 -6.85 0.78
CA LEU A 84 16.11 -7.76 -0.35
C LEU A 84 15.34 -7.18 -1.53
N LEU A 85 14.12 -6.67 -1.31
CA LEU A 85 13.31 -6.08 -2.38
C LEU A 85 13.97 -4.83 -2.98
N PHE A 86 14.69 -4.05 -2.18
CA PHE A 86 15.42 -2.86 -2.64
C PHE A 86 16.51 -3.22 -3.64
N LYS A 87 17.21 -4.35 -3.44
CA LYS A 87 18.25 -4.84 -4.37
C LYS A 87 17.69 -5.26 -5.73
N HIS A 88 16.43 -5.70 -5.78
CA HIS A 88 15.77 -6.20 -6.99
C HIS A 88 14.73 -5.23 -7.57
N THR A 89 14.71 -3.98 -7.11
CA THR A 89 13.80 -2.95 -7.63
C THR A 89 14.57 -1.73 -8.12
N THR A 90 14.01 -1.08 -9.14
CA THR A 90 14.54 0.17 -9.67
C THR A 90 14.04 1.37 -8.87
N ARG A 91 14.62 2.57 -9.12
CA ARG A 91 14.07 3.81 -8.56
C ARG A 91 12.63 4.04 -9.03
N PHE A 92 12.32 3.70 -10.28
CA PHE A 92 10.97 3.79 -10.83
C PHE A 92 10.00 2.91 -10.05
N ASP A 93 10.32 1.64 -9.82
CA ASP A 93 9.47 0.71 -9.06
C ASP A 93 9.14 1.26 -7.67
N ARG A 94 10.11 1.87 -6.99
CA ARG A 94 9.93 2.43 -5.65
C ARG A 94 9.09 3.71 -5.64
N VAL A 95 9.25 4.58 -6.63
CA VAL A 95 8.39 5.76 -6.76
C VAL A 95 6.97 5.32 -7.09
N PHE A 96 6.82 4.35 -8.00
CA PHE A 96 5.53 3.82 -8.39
C PHE A 96 4.81 3.12 -7.23
N ALA A 97 5.54 2.34 -6.43
CA ALA A 97 5.05 1.74 -5.19
C ALA A 97 4.46 2.77 -4.23
N ARG A 98 5.13 3.92 -4.05
CA ARG A 98 4.64 5.02 -3.20
C ARG A 98 3.40 5.69 -3.76
N MET A 99 3.33 5.88 -5.07
CA MET A 99 2.14 6.41 -5.72
C MET A 99 0.94 5.48 -5.49
N VAL A 100 1.11 4.17 -5.71
CA VAL A 100 0.06 3.17 -5.44
C VAL A 100 -0.36 3.23 -3.98
N TRP A 101 0.59 3.25 -3.05
CA TRP A 101 0.29 3.27 -1.62
C TRP A 101 -0.50 4.51 -1.22
N ILE A 102 -0.07 5.71 -1.65
CA ILE A 102 -0.75 6.97 -1.31
C ILE A 102 -2.14 7.02 -1.93
N CYS A 103 -2.28 6.65 -3.20
CA CYS A 103 -3.57 6.68 -3.90
C CYS A 103 -4.57 5.62 -3.42
N THR A 104 -4.11 4.58 -2.72
CA THR A 104 -5.00 3.54 -2.15
C THR A 104 -5.25 3.77 -0.66
N MET A 105 -4.19 3.83 0.15
CA MET A 105 -4.29 3.96 1.61
C MET A 105 -4.71 5.36 2.04
N GLY A 106 -4.24 6.42 1.36
CA GLY A 106 -4.57 7.80 1.71
C GLY A 106 -6.09 8.06 1.70
N PRO A 107 -6.78 7.83 0.56
CA PRO A 107 -8.24 7.93 0.50
C PRO A 107 -8.97 6.99 1.45
N ALA A 108 -8.47 5.77 1.65
CA ALA A 108 -9.08 4.81 2.59
C ALA A 108 -9.09 5.36 4.03
N PHE A 109 -7.99 5.97 4.49
CA PHE A 109 -7.93 6.62 5.79
C PHE A 109 -8.86 7.84 5.89
N ILE A 110 -8.92 8.67 4.84
CA ILE A 110 -9.83 9.83 4.80
C ILE A 110 -11.29 9.37 4.90
N LEU A 111 -11.68 8.36 4.11
CA LEU A 111 -13.04 7.80 4.16
C LEU A 111 -13.36 7.20 5.53
N LEU A 112 -12.41 6.46 6.14
CA LEU A 112 -12.59 5.93 7.49
C LEU A 112 -12.82 7.04 8.52
N ILE A 113 -12.02 8.12 8.46
CA ILE A 113 -12.20 9.28 9.34
C ILE A 113 -13.57 9.91 9.12
N LEU A 114 -14.00 10.11 7.88
CA LEU A 114 -15.33 10.67 7.59
C LEU A 114 -16.46 9.79 8.15
N VAL A 115 -16.36 8.47 8.02
CA VAL A 115 -17.35 7.54 8.61
C VAL A 115 -17.39 7.67 10.12
N VAL A 116 -16.23 7.77 10.78
CA VAL A 116 -16.15 7.96 12.24
C VAL A 116 -16.75 9.32 12.64
N LEU A 117 -16.43 10.40 11.93
CA LEU A 117 -16.98 11.73 12.22
C LEU A 117 -18.49 11.79 12.03
N SER A 118 -19.02 11.11 11.00
CA SER A 118 -20.45 10.99 10.77
C SER A 118 -21.14 10.17 11.86
N ALA A 119 -20.54 9.05 12.28
CA ALA A 119 -21.04 8.25 13.40
C ALA A 119 -21.07 9.02 14.74
N LEU A 120 -20.19 10.01 14.91
CA LEU A 120 -20.17 10.91 16.05
C LEU A 120 -21.09 12.13 15.90
N GLY A 121 -21.77 12.30 14.75
CA GLY A 121 -22.64 13.43 14.46
C GLY A 121 -21.90 14.75 14.20
N ILE A 122 -20.60 14.72 13.92
CA ILE A 122 -19.77 15.92 13.67
C ILE A 122 -19.94 16.42 12.24
N THR A 123 -20.17 15.51 11.29
CA THR A 123 -20.35 15.82 9.86
C THR A 123 -21.60 15.12 9.33
N GLU A 124 -22.41 15.84 8.56
CA GLU A 124 -23.54 15.28 7.79
C GLU A 124 -23.09 14.38 6.65
#